data_AF-A0A174Q9F9-F1
#
_entry.id   AF-A0A174Q9F9-F1
#
_cell.length_a   1.000
_cell.length_b   1.000
_cell.length_c   1.000
_cell.angle_alpha   90.00
_cell.angle_beta   90.00
_cell.angle_gamma   90.00
#
_symmetry.space_group_name_H-M   'P 1'
#
loop_
_entity.id
_entity.type
_entity.pdbx_description
1 polymer ?
#
loop_
_entity_poly.entity_id
_entity_poly.type
_entity_poly.pdbx_seq_one_letter_code
_entity_poly.pdbx_strand_id
1 'polypeptide(L)'
;MRCILIIILIFITYSFQIVKGNEYVPQMVDKESAIIIRTDKKTYFSVQLFCRFTEEGFYNKSLFVEKNKKTIAKIKFPSSEDIKNFSVKIKKHRKGVILECFYGGGNNLYSRHFYFKCDKDGMYLYKIIGTHTTPNSDKTMTDKKYIQPQIDISDFDIVNYIDNTP
;
A
#
# COMPACT_ATOMS: atom_id res chain seq x y z
N MET A 1 -36.97 61.47 2.96
CA MET A 1 -36.33 60.34 3.66
C MET A 1 -36.33 59.16 2.71
N ARG A 2 -35.13 58.65 2.37
CA ARG A 2 -34.93 57.58 1.37
C ARG A 2 -34.91 56.24 2.10
N CYS A 3 -35.87 55.36 1.83
CA CYS A 3 -35.80 53.95 2.22
C CYS A 3 -35.66 53.11 0.95
N ILE A 4 -34.46 52.60 0.72
CA ILE A 4 -34.13 51.67 -0.36
C ILE A 4 -34.46 50.27 0.16
N LEU A 5 -35.44 49.61 -0.45
CA LEU A 5 -35.79 48.21 -0.17
C LEU A 5 -35.00 47.31 -1.13
N ILE A 6 -33.95 46.67 -0.62
CA ILE A 6 -33.14 45.68 -1.33
C ILE A 6 -33.80 44.31 -1.14
N ILE A 7 -34.42 43.77 -2.19
CA ILE A 7 -34.94 42.40 -2.20
C ILE A 7 -33.83 41.48 -2.71
N ILE A 8 -33.26 40.66 -1.83
CA ILE A 8 -32.27 39.64 -2.16
C ILE A 8 -33.02 38.36 -2.53
N LEU A 9 -33.04 38.01 -3.82
CA LEU A 9 -33.58 36.74 -4.35
C LEU A 9 -32.47 35.68 -4.33
N ILE A 10 -32.49 34.78 -3.35
CA ILE A 10 -31.57 33.64 -3.26
C ILE A 10 -32.14 32.51 -4.13
N PHE A 11 -31.65 32.40 -5.37
CA PHE A 11 -31.89 31.23 -6.22
C PHE A 11 -30.97 30.08 -5.77
N ILE A 12 -31.48 29.17 -4.93
CA ILE A 12 -30.81 27.90 -4.65
C ILE A 12 -31.18 26.94 -5.77
N THR A 13 -30.33 26.81 -6.78
CA THR A 13 -30.44 25.71 -7.75
C THR A 13 -29.96 24.43 -7.08
N TYR A 14 -30.88 23.71 -6.44
CA TYR A 14 -30.69 22.31 -6.10
C TYR A 14 -30.68 21.50 -7.40
N SER A 15 -29.49 21.17 -7.90
CA SER A 15 -29.35 20.16 -8.97
C SER A 15 -29.63 18.78 -8.37
N PHE A 16 -30.89 18.41 -8.24
CA PHE A 16 -31.30 17.01 -8.07
C PHE A 16 -30.98 16.27 -9.37
N GLN A 17 -29.83 15.60 -9.44
CA GLN A 17 -29.62 14.55 -10.43
C GLN A 17 -30.25 13.26 -9.92
N ILE A 18 -31.43 12.94 -10.45
CA ILE A 18 -32.01 11.60 -10.37
C ILE A 18 -31.21 10.75 -11.36
N VAL A 19 -30.18 10.05 -10.88
CA VAL A 19 -29.48 9.05 -11.70
C VAL A 19 -30.22 7.72 -11.56
N LYS A 20 -30.79 7.25 -12.66
CA LYS A 20 -31.29 5.88 -12.84
C LYS A 20 -30.08 4.94 -12.67
N GLY A 21 -30.00 4.28 -11.52
CA GLY A 21 -28.93 3.34 -11.20
C GLY A 21 -29.05 2.04 -12.01
N ASN A 22 -28.37 2.00 -13.15
CA ASN A 22 -27.76 0.79 -13.69
C ASN A 22 -26.37 1.12 -14.26
N GLU A 23 -25.64 1.97 -13.53
CA GLU A 23 -24.24 2.22 -13.79
C GLU A 23 -23.43 1.18 -13.02
N TYR A 24 -22.76 0.31 -13.76
CA TYR A 24 -21.68 -0.53 -13.25
C TYR A 24 -20.64 0.42 -12.65
N VAL A 25 -20.65 0.57 -11.32
CA VAL A 25 -19.67 1.40 -10.59
C VAL A 25 -18.31 0.76 -10.86
N PRO A 26 -17.39 1.42 -11.58
CA PRO A 26 -16.06 0.88 -11.79
C PRO A 26 -15.44 0.67 -10.41
N GLN A 27 -14.98 -0.55 -10.11
CA GLN A 27 -14.36 -0.83 -8.82
C GLN A 27 -13.18 0.12 -8.60
N MET A 28 -13.35 1.02 -7.64
CA MET A 28 -12.45 2.15 -7.43
C MET A 28 -11.09 1.62 -6.98
N VAL A 29 -10.05 1.93 -7.75
CA VAL A 29 -8.66 1.77 -7.33
C VAL A 29 -8.28 3.02 -6.57
N ASP A 30 -8.29 2.91 -5.24
CA ASP A 30 -8.01 4.04 -4.37
C ASP A 30 -6.54 4.05 -3.96
N LYS A 31 -5.91 5.23 -4.07
CA LYS A 31 -4.55 5.44 -3.56
C LYS A 31 -4.61 5.55 -2.04
N GLU A 32 -4.19 4.50 -1.36
CA GLU A 32 -4.18 4.42 0.10
C GLU A 32 -3.06 5.28 0.71
N SER A 33 -1.84 5.16 0.20
CA SER A 33 -0.69 5.93 0.72
C SER A 33 0.40 6.10 -0.32
N ALA A 34 1.26 7.11 -0.12
CA ALA A 34 2.37 7.39 -1.01
C ALA A 34 3.60 7.91 -0.25
N ILE A 35 4.78 7.49 -0.67
CA ILE A 35 6.07 7.96 -0.17
C ILE A 35 6.90 8.47 -1.34
N ILE A 36 7.44 9.68 -1.19
CA ILE A 36 8.40 10.26 -2.13
C ILE A 36 9.79 10.24 -1.51
N ILE A 37 10.75 9.70 -2.25
CA ILE A 37 12.17 9.67 -1.86
C ILE A 37 12.97 10.43 -2.90
N ARG A 38 13.86 11.31 -2.43
CA ARG A 38 14.85 11.98 -3.25
C ARG A 38 16.22 11.48 -2.83
N THR A 39 17.01 11.05 -3.80
CA THR A 39 18.42 10.73 -3.57
C THR A 39 19.28 11.96 -3.81
N ASP A 40 20.49 11.98 -3.25
CA ASP A 40 21.45 13.09 -3.38
C ASP A 40 21.81 13.38 -4.84
N LYS A 41 21.62 12.41 -5.75
CA LYS A 41 21.87 12.51 -7.19
C LYS A 41 20.65 12.98 -7.99
N LYS A 42 19.71 13.70 -7.36
CA LYS A 42 18.46 14.19 -7.98
C LYS A 42 17.59 13.08 -8.61
N THR A 43 17.73 11.84 -8.14
CA THR A 43 16.81 10.75 -8.55
C THR A 43 15.59 10.78 -7.64
N TYR A 44 14.40 10.67 -8.24
CA TYR A 44 13.12 10.70 -7.54
C TYR A 44 12.47 9.34 -7.60
N PHE A 45 12.06 8.82 -6.44
CA PHE A 45 11.22 7.64 -6.34
C PHE A 45 9.86 8.02 -5.78
N SER A 46 8.81 7.49 -6.41
CA SER A 46 7.43 7.51 -5.90
C SER A 46 7.03 6.08 -5.60
N VAL A 47 6.64 5.80 -4.36
CA VAL A 47 6.15 4.49 -3.92
C VAL A 47 4.72 4.66 -3.47
N GLN A 48 3.79 4.04 -4.15
CA GLN A 48 2.36 4.22 -3.96
C GLN A 48 1.71 2.89 -3.64
N LEU A 49 0.95 2.86 -2.54
CA LEU A 49 0.11 1.73 -2.18
C LEU A 49 -1.31 2.03 -2.62
N PHE A 50 -1.87 1.11 -3.39
CA PHE A 50 -3.26 1.15 -3.84
C PHE A 50 -4.03 0.02 -3.21
N CYS A 51 -5.31 0.25 -2.94
CA CYS A 51 -6.25 -0.77 -2.54
C CYS A 51 -7.43 -0.81 -3.51
N ARG A 52 -7.99 -2.00 -3.70
CA ARG A 52 -9.25 -2.19 -4.44
C ARG A 52 -9.96 -3.44 -3.91
N PHE A 53 -11.26 -3.51 -4.15
CA PHE A 53 -12.00 -4.76 -4.07
C PHE A 53 -12.02 -5.41 -5.46
N THR A 54 -11.92 -6.75 -5.52
CA THR A 54 -12.16 -7.52 -6.75
C THR A 54 -13.65 -7.65 -7.02
N GLU A 55 -14.03 -8.07 -8.23
CA GLU A 55 -15.43 -8.30 -8.61
C GLU A 55 -16.13 -9.28 -7.67
N GLU A 56 -15.37 -10.23 -7.14
CA GLU A 56 -15.80 -11.24 -6.16
C GLU A 56 -15.85 -10.70 -4.72
N GLY A 57 -15.52 -9.43 -4.51
CA GLY A 57 -15.57 -8.75 -3.20
C GLY A 57 -14.31 -8.88 -2.35
N PHE A 58 -13.22 -9.45 -2.88
CA PHE A 58 -11.99 -9.63 -2.12
C PHE A 58 -11.16 -8.36 -2.06
N TYR A 59 -10.74 -8.00 -0.85
CA TYR A 59 -9.86 -6.86 -0.65
C TYR A 59 -8.44 -7.22 -1.09
N ASN A 60 -7.86 -6.41 -1.97
CA ASN A 60 -6.48 -6.58 -2.37
C ASN A 60 -5.71 -5.24 -2.37
N LYS A 61 -4.40 -5.34 -2.25
CA LYS A 61 -3.49 -4.19 -2.35
C LYS A 61 -2.49 -4.40 -3.47
N SER A 62 -1.98 -3.30 -3.99
CA SER A 62 -0.87 -3.31 -4.95
C SER A 62 0.09 -2.16 -4.70
N LEU A 63 1.37 -2.40 -4.98
CA LEU A 63 2.43 -1.41 -4.89
C LEU A 63 2.83 -0.96 -6.30
N PHE A 64 2.84 0.34 -6.52
CA PHE A 64 3.35 0.96 -7.73
C PHE A 64 4.60 1.77 -7.38
N VAL A 65 5.66 1.53 -8.13
CA VAL A 65 6.95 2.18 -7.90
C VAL A 65 7.40 2.85 -9.17
N GLU A 66 7.70 4.13 -9.07
CA GLU A 66 8.21 4.93 -10.17
C GLU A 66 9.58 5.51 -9.80
N LYS A 67 10.46 5.56 -10.80
CA LYS A 67 11.73 6.27 -10.76
C LYS A 67 11.69 7.35 -11.84
N ASN A 68 11.82 8.62 -11.46
CA ASN A 68 11.76 9.76 -12.37
C ASN A 68 10.52 9.71 -13.30
N LYS A 69 9.33 9.42 -12.74
CA LYS A 69 8.04 9.26 -13.45
C LYS A 69 7.96 8.07 -14.42
N LYS A 70 8.97 7.20 -14.45
CA LYS A 70 8.91 5.93 -15.17
C LYS A 70 8.59 4.83 -14.18
N THR A 71 7.52 4.06 -14.42
CA THR A 71 7.22 2.88 -13.61
C THR A 71 8.35 1.86 -13.70
N ILE A 72 8.84 1.39 -12.56
CA ILE A 72 9.88 0.36 -12.44
C ILE A 72 9.36 -0.93 -11.80
N ALA A 73 8.26 -0.87 -11.02
CA ALA A 73 7.60 -2.06 -10.51
C ALA A 73 6.09 -1.84 -10.30
N LYS A 74 5.34 -2.93 -10.50
CA LYS A 74 3.92 -3.07 -10.13
C LYS A 74 3.76 -4.42 -9.43
N ILE A 75 3.64 -4.41 -8.11
CA ILE A 75 3.56 -5.63 -7.30
C ILE A 75 2.11 -5.79 -6.85
N LYS A 76 1.51 -6.94 -7.14
CA LYS A 76 0.22 -7.33 -6.56
C LYS A 76 0.50 -8.08 -5.27
N PHE A 77 -0.16 -7.70 -4.18
CA PHE A 77 -0.06 -8.44 -2.95
C PHE A 77 -1.14 -9.53 -2.88
N PRO A 78 -0.92 -10.58 -2.07
CA PRO A 78 -1.93 -11.56 -1.72
C PRO A 78 -3.23 -10.89 -1.26
N SER A 79 -4.35 -11.48 -1.67
CA SER A 79 -5.68 -11.11 -1.20
C SER A 79 -5.97 -11.76 0.15
N SER A 80 -7.12 -11.42 0.74
CA SER A 80 -7.63 -12.08 1.94
C SER A 80 -7.98 -13.56 1.74
N GLU A 81 -8.21 -14.01 0.50
CA GLU A 81 -8.41 -15.43 0.17
C GLU A 81 -7.09 -16.19 0.17
N ASP A 82 -6.04 -15.58 -0.38
CA ASP A 82 -4.72 -16.20 -0.46
C ASP A 82 -4.11 -16.34 0.95
N ILE A 83 -4.22 -15.28 1.75
CA ILE A 83 -3.64 -15.20 3.08
C ILE A 83 -4.59 -14.50 4.04
N LYS A 84 -4.96 -15.22 5.09
CA LYS A 84 -5.86 -14.72 6.13
C LYS A 84 -5.30 -13.48 6.84
N ASN A 85 -6.16 -12.47 7.00
CA ASN A 85 -5.87 -11.18 7.63
C ASN A 85 -4.64 -10.45 7.04
N PHE A 86 -4.33 -10.69 5.77
CA PHE A 86 -3.18 -10.06 5.14
C PHE A 86 -3.39 -8.54 5.00
N SER A 87 -2.40 -7.78 5.46
CA SER A 87 -2.40 -6.32 5.40
C SER A 87 -1.00 -5.79 5.14
N VAL A 88 -0.90 -4.75 4.32
CA VAL A 88 0.36 -4.09 3.97
C VAL A 88 0.28 -2.61 4.27
N LYS A 89 1.37 -2.06 4.78
CA LYS A 89 1.61 -0.62 4.95
C LYS A 89 2.97 -0.26 4.40
N ILE A 90 3.13 0.98 3.95
CA ILE A 90 4.43 1.51 3.53
C ILE A 90 4.90 2.57 4.52
N LYS A 91 6.19 2.54 4.86
CA LYS A 91 6.80 3.49 5.79
C LYS A 91 8.12 4.00 5.23
N LYS A 92 8.35 5.31 5.33
CA LYS A 92 9.61 5.92 4.90
C LYS A 92 10.73 5.50 5.86
N HIS A 93 11.87 5.10 5.33
CA HIS A 93 13.03 4.72 6.13
C HIS A 93 14.33 5.22 5.49
N ARG A 94 14.91 6.29 6.07
CA ARG A 94 16.14 6.93 5.55
C ARG A 94 16.00 7.24 4.05
N LYS A 95 16.90 6.69 3.22
CA LYS A 95 16.88 6.77 1.74
C LYS A 95 16.14 5.58 1.10
N GLY A 96 15.07 5.12 1.72
CA GLY A 96 14.37 3.89 1.36
C GLY A 96 12.96 3.79 1.93
N VAL A 97 12.35 2.63 1.76
CA VAL A 97 11.00 2.30 2.23
C VAL A 97 11.02 0.97 2.99
N ILE A 98 10.15 0.84 3.98
CA ILE A 98 9.80 -0.43 4.58
C ILE A 98 8.39 -0.79 4.11
N LEU A 99 8.23 -2.00 3.57
CA LEU A 99 6.90 -2.62 3.42
C LEU A 99 6.65 -3.43 4.69
N GLU A 100 5.69 -2.99 5.51
CA GLU A 100 5.27 -3.68 6.73
C GLU A 100 4.06 -4.56 6.37
N CYS A 101 4.26 -5.87 6.40
CA CYS A 101 3.22 -6.85 6.12
C CYS A 101 2.81 -7.55 7.41
N PHE A 102 1.52 -7.71 7.62
CA PHE A 102 0.91 -8.40 8.76
C PHE A 102 -0.03 -9.46 8.22
N TYR A 103 0.01 -10.66 8.77
CA TYR A 103 -0.81 -11.78 8.31
C TYR A 103 -0.91 -12.89 9.37
N GLY A 104 -1.84 -13.82 9.15
CA GLY A 104 -2.07 -14.96 10.02
C GLY A 104 -3.50 -15.02 10.54
N GLY A 105 -3.84 -16.11 11.21
CA GLY A 105 -5.18 -16.34 11.72
C GLY A 105 -5.19 -17.34 12.87
N GLY A 106 -6.34 -17.43 13.56
CA GLY A 106 -6.48 -18.26 14.76
C GLY A 106 -5.52 -17.79 15.85
N ASN A 107 -4.65 -18.69 16.30
CA ASN A 107 -3.66 -18.42 17.33
C ASN A 107 -2.27 -18.12 16.74
N ASN A 108 -2.11 -17.48 15.59
CA ASN A 108 -0.78 -17.05 15.15
C ASN A 108 -0.85 -15.68 14.45
N LEU A 109 0.03 -14.77 14.86
CA LEU A 109 0.19 -13.46 14.24
C LEU A 109 1.63 -13.30 13.76
N TYR A 110 1.78 -13.04 12.47
CA TYR A 110 3.05 -12.85 11.81
C TYR A 110 3.18 -11.42 11.31
N SER A 111 4.39 -10.88 11.38
CA SER A 111 4.76 -9.72 10.60
C SER A 111 6.05 -9.96 9.82
N ARG A 112 6.12 -9.42 8.61
CA ARG A 112 7.33 -9.41 7.78
C ARG A 112 7.56 -7.99 7.29
N HIS A 113 8.71 -7.43 7.66
CA HIS A 113 9.12 -6.08 7.30
C HIS A 113 10.23 -6.16 6.25
N PHE A 114 9.93 -5.70 5.04
CA PHE A 114 10.85 -5.71 3.90
C PHE A 114 11.50 -4.34 3.76
N TYR A 115 12.82 -4.27 3.95
CA TYR A 115 13.58 -3.04 3.88
C TYR A 115 14.17 -2.87 2.49
N PHE A 116 13.66 -1.86 1.79
CA PHE A 116 14.15 -1.42 0.50
C PHE A 116 15.03 -0.19 0.66
N LYS A 117 16.17 -0.17 -0.02
CA LYS A 117 16.99 1.04 -0.18
C LYS A 117 16.87 1.56 -1.61
N CYS A 118 16.91 2.87 -1.77
CA CYS A 118 16.97 3.52 -3.08
C CYS A 118 18.39 4.03 -3.33
N ASP A 119 18.88 3.86 -4.55
CA ASP A 119 20.08 4.53 -5.04
C ASP A 119 19.86 5.10 -6.46
N LYS A 120 20.94 5.41 -7.18
CA LYS A 120 20.83 5.97 -8.53
C LYS A 120 20.33 4.95 -9.56
N ASP A 121 20.52 3.66 -9.31
CA ASP A 121 20.31 2.58 -10.26
C ASP A 121 18.91 2.00 -10.07
N GLY A 122 18.46 1.82 -8.82
CA GLY A 122 17.14 1.27 -8.57
C GLY A 122 16.69 1.30 -7.12
N MET A 123 15.76 0.41 -6.81
CA MET A 123 15.26 0.16 -5.46
C MET A 123 15.45 -1.33 -5.15
N TYR A 124 16.12 -1.63 -4.05
CA TYR A 124 16.59 -2.99 -3.77
C TYR A 124 16.22 -3.46 -2.38
N LEU A 125 15.67 -4.66 -2.28
CA LEU A 125 15.49 -5.37 -1.03
C LEU A 125 16.85 -5.82 -0.49
N TYR A 126 17.20 -5.36 0.71
CA TYR A 126 18.49 -5.70 1.33
C TYR A 126 18.35 -6.36 2.70
N LYS A 127 17.15 -6.32 3.29
CA LYS A 127 16.91 -6.86 4.64
C LYS A 127 15.44 -7.20 4.83
N ILE A 128 15.19 -8.33 5.49
CA ILE A 128 13.87 -8.76 5.94
C ILE A 128 13.96 -8.95 7.46
N ILE A 129 12.95 -8.46 8.18
CA ILE A 129 12.74 -8.81 9.59
C ILE A 129 11.40 -9.52 9.69
N GLY A 130 11.38 -10.73 10.23
CA GLY A 130 10.16 -11.42 10.57
C GLY A 130 9.93 -11.43 12.07
N THR A 131 8.67 -11.32 12.46
CA THR A 131 8.25 -11.49 13.83
C THR A 131 7.10 -12.48 13.88
N HIS A 132 7.16 -13.42 14.82
CA HIS A 132 6.07 -14.34 15.14
C HIS A 132 5.74 -14.21 16.63
N THR A 133 4.47 -13.99 16.92
CA THR A 133 3.96 -13.96 18.30
C THR A 133 3.09 -15.19 18.51
N THR A 134 3.49 -16.02 19.48
CA THR A 134 2.67 -17.16 19.91
C THR A 134 1.65 -16.68 20.96
N PRO A 135 0.34 -16.78 20.71
CA PRO A 135 -0.70 -16.36 21.64
C PRO A 135 -0.64 -17.12 22.95
N ASN A 136 -1.03 -16.46 24.02
CA ASN A 136 -0.92 -16.95 25.40
C ASN A 136 0.53 -17.17 25.86
N SER A 137 1.50 -16.56 25.18
CA SER A 137 2.86 -16.41 25.67
C SER A 137 3.36 -15.00 25.38
N ASP A 138 4.16 -14.42 26.27
CA ASP A 138 4.87 -13.16 26.00
C ASP A 138 6.05 -13.35 25.04
N LYS A 139 6.21 -14.55 24.47
CA LYS A 139 7.33 -14.89 23.60
C LYS A 139 7.06 -14.40 22.19
N THR A 140 7.87 -13.41 21.80
CA THR A 140 7.97 -12.93 20.43
C THR A 140 9.28 -13.42 19.84
N MET A 141 9.19 -14.21 18.77
CA MET A 141 10.36 -14.65 18.01
C MET A 141 10.63 -13.63 16.90
N THR A 142 11.88 -13.17 16.80
CA THR A 142 12.30 -12.25 15.74
C THR A 142 13.42 -12.89 14.92
N ASP A 143 13.21 -12.99 13.62
CA ASP A 143 14.21 -13.41 12.65
C ASP A 143 14.64 -12.22 11.79
N LYS A 144 15.91 -12.18 11.42
CA LYS A 144 16.50 -11.09 10.65
C LYS A 144 17.42 -11.65 9.58
N LYS A 145 17.01 -11.46 8.32
CA LYS A 145 17.75 -11.89 7.15
C LYS A 145 18.30 -10.70 6.38
N TYR A 146 19.59 -10.71 6.09
CA TYR A 146 20.20 -9.77 5.13
C TYR A 146 20.29 -10.46 3.77
N ILE A 147 19.88 -9.76 2.72
CA ILE A 147 19.72 -10.33 1.37
C ILE A 147 20.95 -10.02 0.53
N GLN A 148 21.61 -11.08 0.05
CA GLN A 148 22.77 -11.02 -0.84
C GLN A 148 22.71 -12.17 -1.87
N PRO A 149 22.79 -11.89 -3.18
CA PRO A 149 22.77 -10.55 -3.77
C PRO A 149 21.44 -9.83 -3.46
N GLN A 150 21.45 -8.50 -3.47
CA GLN A 150 20.24 -7.70 -3.28
C GLN A 150 19.27 -7.92 -4.43
N ILE A 151 17.97 -7.87 -4.13
CA ILE A 151 16.90 -8.17 -5.09
C ILE A 151 16.31 -6.86 -5.59
N ASP A 152 16.24 -6.67 -6.90
CA ASP A 152 15.56 -5.51 -7.49
C ASP A 152 14.05 -5.57 -7.17
N ILE A 153 13.44 -4.42 -6.97
CA ILE A 153 12.00 -4.34 -6.70
C ILE A 153 11.15 -4.88 -7.86
N SER A 154 11.65 -4.89 -9.09
CA SER A 154 10.96 -5.55 -10.21
C SER A 154 10.85 -7.06 -10.03
N ASP A 155 11.81 -7.65 -9.33
CA ASP A 155 11.94 -9.11 -9.14
C ASP A 155 11.41 -9.53 -7.76
N PHE A 156 10.92 -8.58 -6.96
CA PHE A 156 10.36 -8.86 -5.65
C PHE A 156 8.98 -9.49 -5.76
N ASP A 157 8.91 -10.76 -5.33
CA ASP A 157 7.67 -11.47 -5.09
C ASP A 157 7.54 -11.80 -3.59
N ILE A 158 6.52 -11.25 -2.96
CA ILE A 158 6.26 -11.38 -1.52
C ILE A 158 5.92 -12.82 -1.13
N VAL A 159 5.33 -13.61 -2.03
CA VAL A 159 4.87 -14.99 -1.74
C VAL A 159 6.06 -15.88 -1.35
N ASN A 160 7.26 -15.58 -1.86
CA ASN A 160 8.49 -16.30 -1.51
C ASN A 160 8.99 -16.05 -0.07
N TYR A 161 8.38 -15.14 0.68
CA TYR A 161 8.87 -14.69 1.99
C TYR A 161 7.80 -14.69 3.10
N ILE A 162 6.58 -15.09 2.77
CA ILE A 162 5.48 -15.20 3.71
C ILE A 162 5.15 -16.67 3.89
N ASP A 163 4.94 -17.06 5.13
CA ASP A 163 4.60 -18.43 5.45
C ASP A 163 3.12 -18.61 5.12
N ASN A 164 2.82 -19.39 4.07
CA ASN A 164 1.47 -19.84 3.77
C ASN A 164 1.07 -20.81 4.89
N THR A 165 0.50 -20.32 5.99
CA THR A 165 -0.17 -21.19 6.96
C THR A 165 -1.60 -21.41 6.48
N PRO A 166 -1.96 -22.63 6.02
CA PRO A 166 -3.35 -23.03 5.80
C PRO A 166 -4.14 -22.99 7.12
#